data_AF-A0A524DPN5-F1
#
_entry.id   AF-A0A524DPN5-F1
#
_cell.length_a   1.000
_cell.length_b   1.000
_cell.length_c   1.000
_cell.angle_alpha   90.00
_cell.angle_beta   90.00
_cell.angle_gamma   90.00
#
_symmetry.space_group_name_H-M   'P 1'
#
loop_
_entity.id
_entity.type
_entity.pdbx_description
1 polymer ?
#
loop_
_entity_poly.entity_id
_entity_poly.type
_entity_poly.pdbx_seq_one_letter_code
_entity_poly.pdbx_strand_id
1 'polypeptide(L)'
;GQISHWKAAGNFAWKLTPEMIKLVENARNDGLKIYADLYPYEESSTSLAGFLLKPWVFKNFKENLTKPDTRERIIDETINMLTSAFLTNISSKMQEIPRNKMIDLMFNFMKNGVRIISVLHNHKIEGKFLNDALEILYPKKEIAEALLDFVRDEEGSIMVSFKGMNERKSILSLFKQDFVCIGSDGFLVLEGNTHPRSYGTFPRILARYVREKRIVSLEEGIRKMTSLPASILGLKDRGIIKENYKADLIIFNPMEIKDKSTYQNGRQFPDGIYYVIVNGEITVKNRKHLGVQKGQILRRRNND
;
A
#
# COMPACT_ATOMS: atom_id res chain seq x y z
N GLY A 1 6.14 -13.88 -16.55
CA GLY A 1 5.33 -12.70 -16.18
C GLY A 1 5.45 -12.44 -14.68
N GLN A 2 5.25 -11.19 -14.28
CA GLN A 2 5.14 -10.78 -12.87
C GLN A 2 3.77 -10.13 -12.67
N ILE A 3 2.97 -10.63 -11.73
CA ILE A 3 1.76 -9.97 -11.26
C ILE A 3 2.21 -9.01 -10.15
N SER A 4 2.33 -7.73 -10.51
CA SER A 4 2.76 -6.69 -9.58
C SER A 4 1.69 -6.43 -8.53
N HIS A 5 2.08 -6.47 -7.25
CA HIS A 5 1.22 -6.09 -6.12
C HIS A 5 -0.15 -6.77 -6.12
N TRP A 6 -0.18 -8.10 -6.19
CA TRP A 6 -1.42 -8.87 -6.26
C TRP A 6 -2.28 -8.64 -5.01
N LYS A 7 -3.41 -7.97 -5.21
CA LYS A 7 -4.43 -7.68 -4.20
C LYS A 7 -5.80 -8.15 -4.67
N ALA A 8 -6.57 -8.73 -3.76
CA ALA A 8 -8.00 -8.92 -3.95
C ALA A 8 -8.74 -7.79 -3.23
N ALA A 9 -9.24 -6.80 -3.98
CA ALA A 9 -9.93 -5.64 -3.42
C ALA A 9 -11.45 -5.86 -3.40
N GLY A 10 -12.06 -5.85 -2.22
CA GLY A 10 -13.50 -6.01 -2.02
C GLY A 10 -13.98 -7.47 -1.94
N ASN A 11 -15.18 -7.64 -1.36
CA ASN A 11 -15.78 -8.95 -1.07
C ASN A 11 -15.87 -9.88 -2.28
N PHE A 12 -16.18 -9.34 -3.46
CA PHE A 12 -16.25 -10.11 -4.70
C PHE A 12 -14.89 -10.69 -5.06
N ALA A 13 -13.85 -9.85 -5.14
CA ALA A 13 -12.50 -10.28 -5.46
C ALA A 13 -11.93 -11.27 -4.43
N TRP A 14 -12.25 -11.11 -3.14
CA TRP A 14 -11.80 -12.05 -2.10
C TRP A 14 -12.25 -13.49 -2.40
N LYS A 15 -13.49 -13.66 -2.89
CA LYS A 15 -14.06 -14.97 -3.25
C LYS A 15 -13.38 -15.60 -4.46
N LEU A 16 -12.88 -14.78 -5.39
CA LEU A 16 -12.17 -15.24 -6.59
C LEU A 16 -10.72 -15.65 -6.32
N THR A 17 -10.15 -15.29 -5.16
CA THR A 17 -8.73 -15.56 -4.86
C THR A 17 -8.31 -17.02 -5.12
N PRO A 18 -9.06 -18.06 -4.68
CA PRO A 18 -8.67 -19.45 -4.92
C PRO A 18 -8.64 -19.83 -6.40
N GLU A 19 -9.63 -19.37 -7.17
CA GLU A 19 -9.72 -19.63 -8.61
C GLU A 19 -8.57 -18.96 -9.37
N MET A 20 -8.26 -17.71 -9.02
CA MET A 20 -7.16 -16.98 -9.64
C MET A 20 -5.79 -17.58 -9.29
N ILE A 21 -5.61 -18.11 -8.08
CA ILE A 21 -4.40 -18.88 -7.72
C ILE A 21 -4.29 -20.12 -8.62
N LYS A 22 -5.37 -20.90 -8.73
CA LYS A 22 -5.40 -22.12 -9.56
C LYS A 22 -5.07 -21.83 -11.03
N LEU A 23 -5.55 -20.70 -11.56
CA LEU A 23 -5.21 -20.27 -12.92
C LEU A 23 -3.70 -20.06 -13.09
N VAL A 24 -3.04 -19.43 -12.12
CA VAL A 24 -1.58 -19.23 -12.15
C VAL A 24 -0.82 -20.53 -11.96
N GLU A 25 -1.29 -21.42 -11.08
CA GLU A 25 -0.71 -22.75 -10.90
C GLU A 25 -0.78 -23.58 -12.18
N ASN A 26 -1.93 -23.63 -12.84
CA ASN A 26 -2.11 -24.33 -14.12
C ASN A 26 -1.15 -23.78 -15.18
N ALA A 27 -1.11 -22.46 -15.34
CA ALA A 27 -0.19 -21.81 -16.28
C ALA A 27 1.29 -22.15 -15.98
N ARG A 28 1.67 -22.25 -14.69
CA ARG A 28 3.02 -22.67 -14.28
C ARG A 28 3.29 -24.14 -14.59
N ASN A 29 2.30 -25.01 -14.41
CA ASN A 29 2.39 -26.42 -14.79
C ASN A 29 2.56 -26.61 -16.31
N ASP A 30 1.99 -25.70 -17.10
CA ASP A 30 2.16 -25.63 -18.55
C ASP A 30 3.51 -25.02 -18.98
N GLY A 31 4.41 -24.74 -18.02
CA GLY A 31 5.77 -24.26 -18.25
C GLY A 31 5.93 -22.74 -18.23
N LEU A 32 4.87 -21.97 -17.97
CA LEU A 32 4.97 -20.51 -17.89
C LEU A 32 5.62 -20.07 -16.58
N LYS A 33 6.66 -19.24 -16.68
CA LYS A 33 7.29 -18.61 -15.51
C LYS A 33 6.47 -17.41 -15.06
N ILE A 34 5.50 -17.64 -14.16
CA ILE A 34 4.66 -16.59 -13.57
C ILE A 34 5.00 -16.45 -12.09
N TYR A 35 5.20 -15.21 -11.65
CA TYR A 35 5.48 -14.84 -10.27
C TYR A 35 4.54 -13.70 -9.85
N ALA A 36 4.50 -13.43 -8.55
CA ALA A 36 3.72 -12.32 -8.00
C ALA A 36 4.37 -11.77 -6.73
N ASP A 37 3.94 -10.59 -6.31
CA ASP A 37 4.35 -10.00 -5.02
C ASP A 37 3.15 -9.44 -4.24
N LEU A 38 3.28 -9.33 -2.92
CA LEU A 38 2.29 -8.71 -2.04
C LEU A 38 2.94 -8.05 -0.81
N TYR A 39 2.14 -7.24 -0.10
CA TYR A 39 2.41 -6.77 1.25
C TYR A 39 1.37 -7.29 2.28
N PRO A 40 1.72 -7.38 3.57
CA PRO A 40 0.87 -7.99 4.62
C PRO A 40 -0.08 -7.00 5.33
N TYR A 41 -0.82 -6.18 4.57
CA TYR A 41 -1.74 -5.17 5.12
C TYR A 41 -3.11 -5.20 4.42
N GLU A 42 -4.17 -4.99 5.19
CA GLU A 42 -5.55 -4.98 4.68
C GLU A 42 -5.96 -3.64 4.06
N GLU A 43 -5.26 -2.56 4.39
CA GLU A 43 -5.50 -1.25 3.79
C GLU A 43 -4.54 -1.00 2.62
N SER A 44 -5.08 -0.37 1.58
CA SER A 44 -4.31 0.19 0.45
C SER A 44 -3.92 1.63 0.76
N SER A 45 -3.13 2.25 -0.14
CA SER A 45 -2.80 3.67 -0.07
C SER A 45 -2.92 4.26 -1.47
N THR A 46 -3.47 5.47 -1.59
CA THR A 46 -3.58 6.19 -2.87
C THR A 46 -3.64 7.71 -2.65
N SER A 47 -3.46 8.49 -3.72
CA SER A 47 -3.68 9.94 -3.71
C SER A 47 -5.18 10.25 -3.68
N LEU A 48 -5.61 11.09 -2.73
CA LEU A 48 -7.00 11.55 -2.65
C LEU A 48 -7.35 12.46 -3.85
N ALA A 49 -6.46 13.40 -4.19
CA ALA A 49 -6.67 14.29 -5.33
C ALA A 49 -6.73 13.51 -6.65
N GLY A 50 -5.81 12.54 -6.85
CA GLY A 50 -5.82 11.69 -8.04
C GLY A 50 -7.05 10.76 -8.12
N PHE A 51 -7.65 10.43 -6.97
CA PHE A 51 -8.90 9.66 -6.93
C PHE A 51 -10.13 10.52 -7.26
N LEU A 52 -10.19 11.76 -6.76
CA LEU A 52 -11.38 12.60 -6.87
C LEU A 52 -11.44 13.45 -8.14
N LEU A 53 -10.29 13.95 -8.61
CA LEU A 53 -10.22 15.00 -9.61
C LEU A 53 -9.97 14.46 -11.02
N LYS A 54 -10.61 15.07 -12.01
CA LYS A 54 -10.34 14.80 -13.43
C LYS A 54 -9.06 15.50 -13.90
N PRO A 55 -8.41 14.99 -14.97
CA PRO A 55 -7.16 15.57 -15.50
C PRO A 55 -7.21 17.08 -15.79
N TRP A 56 -8.36 17.61 -16.20
CA TRP A 56 -8.50 19.04 -16.53
C TRP A 56 -8.33 19.95 -15.31
N VAL A 57 -8.65 19.45 -14.11
CA VAL A 57 -8.53 20.23 -12.86
C VAL A 57 -7.06 20.58 -12.61
N PHE A 58 -6.14 19.65 -12.88
CA PHE A 58 -4.71 19.83 -12.63
C PHE A 58 -4.04 20.89 -13.50
N LYS A 59 -4.60 21.27 -14.67
CA LYS A 59 -4.01 22.28 -15.56
C LYS A 59 -3.93 23.66 -14.91
N ASN A 60 -4.98 24.05 -14.18
CA ASN A 60 -5.07 25.30 -13.43
C ASN A 60 -5.52 24.99 -11.99
N PHE A 61 -4.78 24.11 -11.30
CA PHE A 61 -5.20 23.43 -10.06
C PHE A 61 -5.84 24.36 -9.03
N LYS A 62 -5.12 25.39 -8.59
CA LYS A 62 -5.61 26.32 -7.56
C LYS A 62 -6.83 27.13 -8.02
N GLU A 63 -6.84 27.56 -9.28
CA GLU A 63 -7.92 28.36 -9.86
C GLU A 63 -9.20 27.54 -10.00
N ASN A 64 -9.10 26.32 -10.55
CA ASN A 64 -10.22 25.40 -10.74
C ASN A 64 -10.84 24.97 -9.40
N LEU A 65 -10.03 24.85 -8.34
CA LEU A 65 -10.52 24.56 -6.99
C LEU A 65 -11.02 25.81 -6.24
N THR A 66 -11.03 26.99 -6.87
CA THR A 66 -11.48 28.24 -6.24
C THR A 66 -12.71 28.83 -6.92
N LYS A 67 -12.81 28.78 -8.25
CA LYS A 67 -13.92 29.38 -9.00
C LYS A 67 -15.24 28.61 -8.77
N PRO A 68 -16.38 29.29 -8.50
CA PRO A 68 -17.66 28.63 -8.25
C PRO A 68 -18.07 27.65 -9.35
N ASP A 69 -18.09 28.08 -10.61
CA ASP A 69 -18.54 27.26 -11.75
C ASP A 69 -17.69 25.99 -11.92
N THR A 70 -16.38 26.08 -11.71
CA THR A 70 -15.49 24.91 -11.82
C THR A 70 -15.63 23.99 -10.61
N ARG A 71 -15.85 24.52 -9.40
CA ARG A 71 -16.10 23.71 -8.20
C ARG A 71 -17.39 22.91 -8.33
N GLU A 72 -18.47 23.55 -8.77
CA GLU A 72 -19.75 22.88 -9.03
C GLU A 72 -19.58 21.75 -10.03
N ARG A 73 -18.91 22.02 -11.15
CA ARG A 73 -18.58 21.00 -12.15
C ARG A 73 -17.76 19.84 -11.58
N ILE A 74 -16.74 20.12 -10.76
CA ILE A 74 -15.90 19.09 -10.14
C ILE A 74 -16.76 18.21 -9.23
N ILE A 75 -17.59 18.81 -8.38
CA ILE A 75 -18.49 18.10 -7.48
C ILE A 75 -19.42 17.18 -8.27
N ASP A 76 -20.04 17.69 -9.33
CA ASP A 76 -20.91 16.91 -10.21
C ASP A 76 -20.18 15.73 -10.86
N GLU A 77 -18.99 15.96 -11.43
CA GLU A 77 -18.19 14.91 -12.07
C GLU A 77 -17.74 13.84 -11.06
N THR A 78 -17.34 14.25 -9.86
CA THR A 78 -16.94 13.33 -8.78
C THR A 78 -18.13 12.51 -8.30
N ILE A 79 -19.29 13.13 -8.05
CA ILE A 79 -20.52 12.42 -7.64
C ILE A 79 -20.95 11.42 -8.70
N ASN A 80 -20.95 11.80 -9.98
CA ASN A 80 -21.37 10.92 -11.05
C ASN A 80 -20.45 9.70 -11.16
N MET A 81 -19.13 9.90 -11.10
CA MET A 81 -18.15 8.82 -11.08
C MET A 81 -18.37 7.85 -9.91
N LEU A 82 -18.53 8.41 -8.71
CA LEU A 82 -18.72 7.70 -7.47
C LEU A 82 -20.03 6.89 -7.48
N THR A 83 -21.11 7.50 -7.95
CA THR A 83 -22.42 6.86 -8.15
C THR A 83 -22.31 5.68 -9.11
N SER A 84 -21.68 5.86 -10.27
CA SER A 84 -21.49 4.78 -11.24
C SER A 84 -20.69 3.61 -10.66
N ALA A 85 -19.63 3.89 -9.90
CA ALA A 85 -18.81 2.87 -9.25
C ALA A 85 -19.56 2.10 -8.14
N PHE A 86 -20.46 2.76 -7.41
CA PHE A 86 -21.31 2.10 -6.42
C PHE A 86 -22.41 1.27 -7.08
N LEU A 87 -23.08 1.81 -8.10
CA LEU A 87 -24.19 1.13 -8.79
C LEU A 87 -23.78 -0.14 -9.54
N THR A 88 -22.51 -0.30 -9.93
CA THR A 88 -22.03 -1.58 -10.51
C THR A 88 -22.14 -2.78 -9.55
N ASN A 89 -22.34 -2.54 -8.25
CA ASN A 89 -22.45 -3.58 -7.22
C ASN A 89 -23.79 -3.57 -6.45
N ILE A 90 -24.80 -2.82 -6.91
CA ILE A 90 -26.06 -2.66 -6.19
C ILE A 90 -27.25 -3.10 -7.07
N SER A 91 -28.28 -3.69 -6.43
CA SER A 91 -29.51 -4.10 -7.12
C SER A 91 -30.22 -2.92 -7.77
N SER A 92 -30.98 -3.20 -8.84
CA SER A 92 -31.76 -2.22 -9.61
C SER A 92 -32.65 -1.29 -8.76
N LYS A 93 -32.99 -1.68 -7.52
CA LYS A 93 -33.82 -0.89 -6.59
C LYS A 93 -33.15 0.37 -6.03
N MET A 94 -31.83 0.53 -6.07
CA MET A 94 -31.19 1.77 -5.58
C MET A 94 -31.06 2.87 -6.64
N GLN A 95 -31.43 2.61 -7.90
CA GLN A 95 -31.43 3.63 -8.96
C GLN A 95 -32.50 4.72 -8.75
N GLU A 96 -33.45 4.50 -7.83
CA GLU A 96 -34.53 5.43 -7.48
C GLU A 96 -34.18 6.37 -6.31
N ILE A 97 -32.99 6.27 -5.72
CA ILE A 97 -32.59 7.13 -4.60
C ILE A 97 -32.30 8.56 -5.12
N PRO A 98 -32.95 9.60 -4.56
CA PRO A 98 -32.65 10.98 -4.91
C PRO A 98 -31.16 11.32 -4.76
N ARG A 99 -30.63 12.10 -5.72
CA ARG A 99 -29.18 12.42 -5.83
C ARG A 99 -28.57 12.91 -4.52
N ASN A 100 -29.27 13.78 -3.79
CA ASN A 100 -28.85 14.31 -2.49
C ASN A 100 -28.73 13.22 -1.40
N LYS A 101 -29.67 12.29 -1.31
CA LYS A 101 -29.59 11.17 -0.35
C LYS A 101 -28.51 10.15 -0.71
N MET A 102 -28.24 9.98 -1.99
CA MET A 102 -27.13 9.13 -2.44
C MET A 102 -25.79 9.75 -2.05
N ILE A 103 -25.63 11.06 -2.22
CA ILE A 103 -24.47 11.83 -1.74
C ILE A 103 -24.27 11.61 -0.23
N ASP A 104 -25.32 11.76 0.59
CA ASP A 104 -25.23 11.51 2.03
C ASP A 104 -24.86 10.07 2.39
N LEU A 105 -25.41 9.08 1.68
CA LEU A 105 -25.10 7.67 1.91
C LEU A 105 -23.64 7.36 1.56
N MET A 106 -23.14 7.94 0.47
CA MET A 106 -21.76 7.79 0.03
C MET A 106 -20.78 8.46 0.99
N PHE A 107 -21.07 9.68 1.44
CA PHE A 107 -20.26 10.35 2.45
C PHE A 107 -20.32 9.62 3.79
N ASN A 108 -21.46 9.04 4.17
CA ASN A 108 -21.56 8.18 5.36
C ASN A 108 -20.80 6.85 5.22
N PHE A 109 -20.61 6.32 4.01
CA PHE A 109 -19.76 5.15 3.78
C PHE A 109 -18.27 5.50 3.83
N MET A 110 -17.90 6.68 3.35
CA MET A 110 -16.54 7.23 3.53
C MET A 110 -16.26 7.66 4.97
N LYS A 111 -17.31 7.98 5.74
CA LYS A 111 -17.26 8.32 7.17
C LYS A 111 -16.67 7.13 7.92
N ASN A 112 -15.45 7.30 8.38
CA ASN A 112 -14.63 6.27 9.06
C ASN A 112 -14.07 5.15 8.16
N GLY A 113 -14.28 5.22 6.84
CA GLY A 113 -13.72 4.26 5.88
C GLY A 113 -12.39 4.71 5.25
N VAL A 114 -12.15 6.03 5.22
CA VAL A 114 -10.96 6.65 4.61
C VAL A 114 -10.12 7.32 5.69
N ARG A 115 -8.85 6.92 5.81
CA ARG A 115 -7.90 7.48 6.76
C ARG A 115 -6.86 8.35 6.04
N ILE A 116 -6.52 9.47 6.64
CA ILE A 116 -5.42 10.32 6.18
C ILE A 116 -4.09 9.66 6.59
N ILE A 117 -3.25 9.36 5.61
CA ILE A 117 -1.93 8.76 5.83
C ILE A 117 -0.84 9.82 5.88
N SER A 118 -0.85 10.77 4.95
CA SER A 118 0.14 11.83 4.86
C SER A 118 -0.45 13.03 4.15
N VAL A 119 -0.06 14.22 4.58
CA VAL A 119 -0.41 15.50 3.97
C VAL A 119 0.82 16.38 3.84
N LEU A 120 0.73 17.47 3.09
CA LEU A 120 1.85 18.38 2.86
C LEU A 120 2.03 19.37 4.02
N HIS A 121 0.93 19.92 4.53
CA HIS A 121 0.96 21.05 5.47
C HIS A 121 0.34 20.71 6.83
N ASN A 122 -0.88 20.15 6.88
CA ASN A 122 -1.61 19.98 8.14
C ASN A 122 -1.34 18.65 8.86
N HIS A 123 -0.09 18.34 9.24
CA HIS A 123 0.26 17.02 9.81
C HIS A 123 -0.54 16.60 11.08
N LYS A 124 -1.17 17.53 11.80
CA LYS A 124 -2.03 17.24 12.97
C LYS A 124 -3.24 16.33 12.67
N ILE A 125 -3.64 16.21 11.40
CA ILE A 125 -4.74 15.34 10.97
C ILE A 125 -4.30 13.97 10.48
N GLU A 126 -3.00 13.70 10.37
CA GLU A 126 -2.49 12.40 9.95
C GLU A 126 -2.90 11.29 10.93
N GLY A 127 -3.25 10.13 10.39
CA GLY A 127 -3.78 9.00 11.14
C GLY A 127 -5.28 9.09 11.48
N LYS A 128 -5.91 10.27 11.35
CA LYS A 128 -7.35 10.46 11.56
C LYS A 128 -8.16 10.02 10.35
N PHE A 129 -9.45 9.80 10.54
CA PHE A 129 -10.36 9.58 9.42
C PHE A 129 -10.64 10.90 8.68
N LEU A 130 -10.93 10.81 7.38
CA LEU A 130 -11.18 11.97 6.52
C LEU A 130 -12.28 12.88 7.10
N ASN A 131 -13.34 12.31 7.66
CA ASN A 131 -14.42 13.08 8.29
C ASN A 131 -13.90 13.94 9.45
N ASP A 132 -13.17 13.34 10.40
CA ASP A 132 -12.61 14.06 11.54
C ASP A 132 -11.62 15.14 11.09
N ALA A 133 -10.84 14.84 10.05
CA ALA A 133 -9.90 15.79 9.46
C ALA A 133 -10.62 17.02 8.87
N LEU A 134 -11.69 16.80 8.11
CA LEU A 134 -12.48 17.88 7.52
C LEU A 134 -13.22 18.69 8.60
N GLU A 135 -13.73 18.04 9.65
CA GLU A 135 -14.36 18.74 10.78
C GLU A 135 -13.36 19.61 11.56
N ILE A 136 -12.11 19.14 11.74
CA ILE A 136 -11.04 19.91 12.38
C ILE A 136 -10.63 21.13 11.54
N LEU A 137 -10.54 20.98 10.21
CA LEU A 137 -10.02 22.02 9.33
C LEU A 137 -11.11 22.98 8.83
N TYR A 138 -12.34 22.49 8.63
CA TYR A 138 -13.44 23.20 7.98
C TYR A 138 -14.81 22.98 8.67
N PRO A 139 -14.94 23.24 9.99
CA PRO A 139 -16.09 22.82 10.82
C PRO A 139 -17.47 23.38 10.42
N LYS A 140 -17.52 24.37 9.52
CA LYS A 140 -18.76 25.06 9.09
C LYS A 140 -19.03 24.93 7.59
N LYS A 141 -18.27 24.11 6.88
CA LYS A 141 -18.44 23.90 5.44
C LYS A 141 -19.16 22.60 5.16
N GLU A 142 -19.96 22.60 4.11
CA GLU A 142 -20.49 21.36 3.55
C GLU A 142 -19.34 20.46 3.11
N ILE A 143 -19.52 19.14 3.23
CA ILE A 143 -18.43 18.16 3.08
C ILE A 143 -17.77 18.26 1.69
N ALA A 144 -18.55 18.45 0.63
CA ALA A 144 -18.03 18.57 -0.72
C ALA A 144 -17.12 19.82 -0.87
N GLU A 145 -17.57 20.96 -0.34
CA GLU A 145 -16.81 22.21 -0.37
C GLU A 145 -15.55 22.12 0.51
N ALA A 146 -15.67 21.54 1.70
CA ALA A 146 -14.56 21.26 2.61
C ALA A 146 -13.51 20.35 1.97
N LEU A 147 -13.94 19.33 1.23
CA LEU A 147 -13.06 18.40 0.54
C LEU A 147 -12.27 19.09 -0.58
N LEU A 148 -12.92 19.95 -1.38
CA LEU A 148 -12.22 20.73 -2.41
C LEU A 148 -11.23 21.74 -1.80
N ASP A 149 -11.61 22.38 -0.69
CA ASP A 149 -10.70 23.27 0.03
C ASP A 149 -9.52 22.50 0.62
N PHE A 150 -9.76 21.33 1.21
CA PHE A 150 -8.71 20.47 1.72
C PHE A 150 -7.72 20.07 0.62
N VAL A 151 -8.25 19.62 -0.53
CA VAL A 151 -7.42 19.26 -1.69
C VAL A 151 -6.63 20.46 -2.22
N ARG A 152 -7.22 21.66 -2.23
CA ARG A 152 -6.52 22.89 -2.64
C ARG A 152 -5.42 23.27 -1.65
N ASP A 153 -5.76 23.31 -0.37
CA ASP A 153 -4.90 23.84 0.68
C ASP A 153 -3.71 22.91 0.96
N GLU A 154 -3.86 21.61 0.71
CA GLU A 154 -2.78 20.61 0.71
C GLU A 154 -2.11 20.42 -0.67
N GLU A 155 -2.42 21.28 -1.65
CA GLU A 155 -1.83 21.25 -3.00
C GLU A 155 -2.00 19.90 -3.73
N GLY A 156 -3.05 19.15 -3.38
CA GLY A 156 -3.33 17.81 -3.89
C GLY A 156 -2.46 16.70 -3.31
N SER A 157 -1.49 17.03 -2.45
CA SER A 157 -0.55 16.12 -1.82
C SER A 157 -1.13 15.44 -0.58
N ILE A 158 -2.25 14.75 -0.76
CA ILE A 158 -2.94 14.01 0.30
C ILE A 158 -2.91 12.52 -0.04
N MET A 159 -2.25 11.73 0.80
CA MET A 159 -2.28 10.27 0.75
C MET A 159 -3.33 9.74 1.73
N VAL A 160 -4.20 8.86 1.25
CA VAL A 160 -5.23 8.20 2.06
C VAL A 160 -5.11 6.69 2.03
N SER A 161 -5.60 6.02 3.06
CA SER A 161 -5.80 4.57 3.11
C SER A 161 -7.27 4.21 3.31
N PHE A 162 -7.64 3.04 2.81
CA PHE A 162 -8.94 2.42 3.04
C PHE A 162 -8.79 0.90 3.03
N LYS A 163 -9.66 0.20 3.76
CA LYS A 163 -9.65 -1.26 3.84
C LYS A 163 -10.21 -1.86 2.56
N GLY A 164 -9.32 -2.44 1.74
CA GLY A 164 -9.68 -3.11 0.49
C GLY A 164 -9.48 -4.62 0.52
N MET A 165 -8.50 -5.09 1.30
CA MET A 165 -8.11 -6.50 1.33
C MET A 165 -8.59 -7.18 2.61
N ASN A 166 -8.57 -8.50 2.59
CA ASN A 166 -8.87 -9.31 3.76
C ASN A 166 -7.74 -10.29 4.05
N GLU A 167 -7.19 -10.26 5.27
CA GLU A 167 -6.06 -11.09 5.66
C GLU A 167 -6.35 -12.57 5.43
N ARG A 168 -7.44 -13.07 6.00
CA ARG A 168 -7.78 -14.51 5.98
C ARG A 168 -8.29 -14.97 4.62
N LYS A 169 -9.12 -14.17 3.95
CA LYS A 169 -9.80 -14.57 2.71
C LYS A 169 -8.93 -14.39 1.47
N SER A 170 -7.86 -13.59 1.53
CA SER A 170 -7.03 -13.31 0.35
C SER A 170 -5.52 -13.32 0.64
N ILE A 171 -5.03 -12.44 1.52
CA ILE A 171 -3.58 -12.22 1.72
C ILE A 171 -2.87 -13.51 2.13
N LEU A 172 -3.41 -14.24 3.11
CA LEU A 172 -2.80 -15.48 3.57
C LEU A 172 -2.81 -16.59 2.51
N SER A 173 -3.86 -16.67 1.69
CA SER A 173 -3.95 -17.64 0.59
C SER A 173 -2.91 -17.37 -0.48
N LEU A 174 -2.70 -16.08 -0.82
CA LEU A 174 -1.65 -15.66 -1.75
C LEU A 174 -0.25 -15.87 -1.15
N PHE A 175 -0.04 -15.46 0.10
CA PHE A 175 1.27 -15.57 0.76
C PHE A 175 1.80 -17.01 0.82
N LYS A 176 0.92 -18.02 0.93
CA LYS A 176 1.31 -19.43 0.92
C LYS A 176 1.95 -19.90 -0.39
N GLN A 177 1.65 -19.24 -1.51
CA GLN A 177 2.05 -19.74 -2.83
C GLN A 177 3.55 -19.59 -3.08
N ASP A 178 4.19 -20.61 -3.65
CA ASP A 178 5.64 -20.68 -3.86
C ASP A 178 6.17 -19.58 -4.80
N PHE A 179 5.31 -19.08 -5.68
CA PHE A 179 5.58 -18.06 -6.69
C PHE A 179 5.33 -16.63 -6.21
N VAL A 180 4.87 -16.45 -4.96
CA VAL A 180 4.60 -15.14 -4.37
C VAL A 180 5.79 -14.70 -3.49
N CYS A 181 6.45 -13.61 -3.89
CA CYS A 181 7.45 -12.91 -3.11
C CYS A 181 6.86 -11.73 -2.33
N ILE A 182 7.69 -11.04 -1.55
CA ILE A 182 7.27 -9.88 -0.74
C ILE A 182 7.76 -8.58 -1.36
N GLY A 183 6.82 -7.66 -1.57
CA GLY A 183 7.09 -6.27 -1.95
C GLY A 183 6.35 -5.34 -1.02
N SER A 184 7.01 -4.33 -0.45
CA SER A 184 6.37 -3.44 0.53
C SER A 184 5.30 -2.55 -0.07
N ASP A 185 5.41 -2.19 -1.35
CA ASP A 185 4.62 -1.14 -2.00
C ASP A 185 4.67 0.18 -1.19
N GLY A 186 5.77 0.39 -0.46
CA GLY A 186 5.95 1.56 0.40
C GLY A 186 6.26 2.82 -0.41
N PHE A 187 5.73 3.95 0.04
CA PHE A 187 6.09 5.27 -0.50
C PHE A 187 7.11 5.93 0.43
N LEU A 188 8.14 6.54 -0.16
CA LEU A 188 9.04 7.42 0.59
C LEU A 188 8.31 8.73 0.88
N VAL A 189 8.15 9.02 2.16
CA VAL A 189 7.62 10.29 2.65
C VAL A 189 8.71 10.93 3.50
N LEU A 190 9.17 12.11 3.08
CA LEU A 190 10.29 12.82 3.73
C LEU A 190 9.86 13.49 5.03
N GLU A 191 8.64 14.01 5.08
CA GLU A 191 8.05 14.75 6.20
C GLU A 191 6.63 14.28 6.47
N GLY A 192 6.19 14.29 7.74
CA GLY A 192 4.90 13.72 8.13
C GLY A 192 4.89 12.19 8.20
N ASN A 193 3.69 11.63 8.28
CA ASN A 193 3.40 10.22 8.47
C ASN A 193 3.46 9.40 7.15
N THR A 194 3.39 8.06 7.22
CA THR A 194 3.40 7.18 6.04
C THR A 194 2.56 5.93 6.27
N HIS A 195 2.23 5.21 5.21
CA HIS A 195 1.53 3.93 5.35
C HIS A 195 2.45 2.91 6.04
N PRO A 196 1.95 2.12 7.01
CA PRO A 196 2.83 1.29 7.83
C PRO A 196 3.65 0.25 7.08
N ARG A 197 3.15 -0.18 5.92
CA ARG A 197 3.87 -1.05 4.97
C ARG A 197 5.25 -0.55 4.56
N SER A 198 5.49 0.77 4.57
CA SER A 198 6.79 1.37 4.23
C SER A 198 7.90 0.99 5.22
N TYR A 199 7.58 0.78 6.50
CA TYR A 199 8.56 0.47 7.56
C TYR A 199 8.37 -0.93 8.18
N GLY A 200 7.19 -1.53 8.02
CA GLY A 200 6.80 -2.73 8.76
C GLY A 200 6.69 -4.01 7.94
N THR A 201 6.71 -3.97 6.60
CA THR A 201 6.36 -5.14 5.75
C THR A 201 7.16 -6.41 6.11
N PHE A 202 8.48 -6.38 6.01
CA PHE A 202 9.31 -7.57 6.23
C PHE A 202 9.29 -8.05 7.70
N PRO A 203 9.44 -7.17 8.72
CA PRO A 203 9.27 -7.55 10.11
C PRO A 203 7.90 -8.16 10.42
N ARG A 204 6.82 -7.63 9.83
CA ARG A 204 5.45 -8.13 10.01
C ARG A 204 5.27 -9.54 9.46
N ILE A 205 5.87 -9.86 8.31
CA ILE A 205 5.88 -11.23 7.77
C ILE A 205 6.53 -12.18 8.78
N LEU A 206 7.74 -11.86 9.25
CA LEU A 206 8.49 -12.71 10.18
C LEU A 206 7.80 -12.86 11.54
N ALA A 207 7.30 -11.77 12.10
CA ALA A 207 6.63 -11.76 13.39
C ALA A 207 5.26 -12.44 13.32
N ARG A 208 4.39 -11.97 12.44
CA ARG A 208 2.97 -12.33 12.42
C ARG A 208 2.70 -13.57 11.60
N TYR A 209 3.28 -13.68 10.39
CA TYR A 209 2.90 -14.74 9.45
C TYR A 209 3.75 -16.00 9.64
N VAL A 210 5.04 -15.85 9.95
CA VAL A 210 5.95 -16.95 10.25
C VAL A 210 5.84 -17.38 11.72
N ARG A 211 6.20 -16.50 12.67
CA ARG A 211 6.29 -16.90 14.09
C ARG A 211 4.93 -17.11 14.75
N GLU A 212 4.03 -16.13 14.68
CA GLU A 212 2.73 -16.18 15.40
C GLU A 212 1.71 -17.11 14.72
N LYS A 213 1.47 -16.93 13.42
CA LYS A 213 0.44 -17.69 12.68
C LYS A 213 0.95 -18.98 12.05
N ARG A 214 2.27 -19.19 11.95
CA ARG A 214 2.89 -20.40 11.38
C ARG A 214 2.35 -20.77 9.99
N ILE A 215 2.19 -19.76 9.14
CA ILE A 215 1.63 -19.95 7.79
C ILE A 215 2.62 -20.66 6.86
N VAL A 216 3.91 -20.37 7.04
CA VAL A 216 5.05 -21.01 6.38
C VAL A 216 6.20 -21.14 7.40
N SER A 217 7.23 -21.94 7.08
CA SER A 217 8.44 -22.02 7.90
C SER A 217 9.24 -20.73 7.86
N LEU A 218 10.23 -20.59 8.76
CA LEU A 218 11.12 -19.43 8.76
C LEU A 218 11.93 -19.35 7.46
N GLU A 219 12.44 -20.49 7.00
CA GLU A 219 13.23 -20.62 5.78
C GLU A 219 12.42 -20.21 4.55
N GLU A 220 11.16 -20.64 4.44
CA GLU A 220 10.28 -20.22 3.35
C GLU A 220 9.94 -18.73 3.44
N GLY A 221 9.70 -18.21 4.64
CA GLY A 221 9.54 -16.77 4.86
C GLY A 221 10.75 -15.97 4.37
N ILE A 222 11.97 -16.41 4.72
CA ILE A 222 13.21 -15.80 4.25
C ILE A 222 13.35 -15.94 2.72
N ARG A 223 13.11 -17.13 2.15
CA ARG A 223 13.18 -17.38 0.70
C ARG A 223 12.32 -16.40 -0.10
N LYS A 224 11.08 -16.14 0.35
CA LYS A 224 10.15 -15.19 -0.27
C LYS A 224 10.64 -13.73 -0.25
N MET A 225 11.59 -13.40 0.61
CA MET A 225 12.17 -12.07 0.80
C MET A 225 13.62 -11.96 0.28
N THR A 226 14.27 -13.07 -0.10
CA THR A 226 15.67 -13.10 -0.54
C THR A 226 15.86 -13.79 -1.89
N SER A 227 15.91 -15.12 -1.92
CA SER A 227 16.29 -15.87 -3.14
C SER A 227 15.20 -15.87 -4.20
N LEU A 228 13.91 -15.84 -3.81
CA LEU A 228 12.82 -15.73 -4.77
C LEU A 228 12.87 -14.40 -5.54
N PRO A 229 12.87 -13.20 -4.91
CA PRO A 229 12.99 -11.94 -5.66
C PRO A 229 14.33 -11.84 -6.41
N ALA A 230 15.44 -12.34 -5.87
CA ALA A 230 16.71 -12.40 -6.59
C ALA A 230 16.59 -13.22 -7.90
N SER A 231 15.91 -14.37 -7.85
CA SER A 231 15.67 -15.19 -9.05
C SER A 231 14.77 -14.50 -10.08
N ILE A 232 13.72 -13.81 -9.64
CA ILE A 232 12.79 -13.07 -10.51
C ILE A 232 13.52 -11.94 -11.25
N LEU A 233 14.41 -11.23 -10.55
CA LEU A 233 15.20 -10.12 -11.08
C LEU A 233 16.46 -10.57 -11.84
N GLY A 234 16.79 -11.87 -11.80
CA GLY A 234 17.99 -12.41 -12.45
C GLY A 234 19.31 -12.03 -11.75
N LEU A 235 19.28 -11.78 -10.45
CA LEU A 235 20.47 -11.46 -9.64
C LEU A 235 21.24 -12.74 -9.32
N LYS A 236 22.34 -12.98 -10.06
CA LYS A 236 23.12 -14.24 -9.99
C LYS A 236 24.10 -14.31 -8.81
N ASP A 237 24.35 -13.21 -8.11
CA ASP A 237 25.33 -13.09 -7.02
C ASP A 237 24.73 -12.59 -5.69
N ARG A 238 23.39 -12.64 -5.53
CA ARG A 238 22.65 -12.16 -4.35
C ARG A 238 21.49 -13.09 -3.95
N GLY A 239 20.93 -12.85 -2.78
CA GLY A 239 19.70 -13.51 -2.29
C GLY A 239 19.90 -14.88 -1.63
N ILE A 240 21.10 -15.44 -1.66
CA ILE A 240 21.48 -16.70 -1.00
C ILE A 240 22.84 -16.48 -0.32
N ILE A 241 23.03 -17.08 0.86
CA ILE A 241 24.33 -17.11 1.54
C ILE A 241 25.16 -18.23 0.92
N LYS A 242 26.15 -17.86 0.12
CA LYS A 242 27.06 -18.77 -0.58
C LYS A 242 28.40 -18.09 -0.80
N GLU A 243 29.48 -18.86 -0.86
CA GLU A 243 30.78 -18.35 -1.29
C GLU A 243 30.67 -17.62 -2.64
N ASN A 244 31.46 -16.55 -2.80
CA ASN A 244 31.50 -15.67 -3.97
C ASN A 244 30.21 -14.85 -4.24
N TYR A 245 29.21 -14.91 -3.36
CA TYR A 245 28.05 -13.99 -3.42
C TYR A 245 28.35 -12.69 -2.67
N LYS A 246 27.59 -11.64 -2.98
CA LYS A 246 27.67 -10.37 -2.25
C LYS A 246 27.23 -10.57 -0.81
N ALA A 247 27.99 -9.99 0.11
CA ALA A 247 27.68 -9.99 1.54
C ALA A 247 26.56 -8.99 1.87
N ASP A 248 25.36 -9.28 1.37
CA ASP A 248 24.11 -8.64 1.78
C ASP A 248 23.46 -9.50 2.85
N LEU A 249 23.62 -9.11 4.11
CA LEU A 249 23.24 -9.92 5.26
C LEU A 249 22.40 -9.12 6.24
N ILE A 250 21.49 -9.81 6.92
CA ILE A 250 20.72 -9.27 8.03
C ILE A 250 20.92 -10.18 9.22
N ILE A 251 21.31 -9.59 10.36
CA ILE A 251 21.37 -10.29 11.64
C ILE A 251 20.17 -9.80 12.46
N PHE A 252 19.25 -10.70 12.77
CA PHE A 252 18.03 -10.40 13.49
C PHE A 252 17.70 -11.51 14.50
N ASN A 253 16.94 -11.17 15.54
CA ASN A 253 16.42 -12.13 16.50
C ASN A 253 15.02 -12.58 16.06
N PRO A 254 14.81 -13.87 15.71
CA PRO A 254 13.51 -14.36 15.28
C PRO A 254 12.45 -14.31 16.39
N MET A 255 12.83 -14.23 17.67
CA MET A 255 11.89 -14.11 18.79
C MET A 255 11.49 -12.66 19.10
N GLU A 256 12.32 -11.68 18.72
CA GLU A 256 12.07 -10.26 19.01
C GLU A 256 11.62 -9.44 17.80
N ILE A 257 11.87 -9.93 16.57
CA ILE A 257 11.49 -9.23 15.34
C ILE A 257 10.01 -8.83 15.38
N LYS A 258 9.74 -7.54 15.14
CA LYS A 258 8.38 -6.97 15.23
C LYS A 258 8.27 -5.67 14.44
N ASP A 259 7.19 -5.51 13.68
CA ASP A 259 6.81 -4.22 13.11
C ASP A 259 6.20 -3.31 14.20
N LYS A 260 6.72 -2.08 14.30
CA LYS A 260 6.17 -1.03 15.18
C LYS A 260 5.30 -0.01 14.46
N SER A 261 5.37 -0.04 13.14
CA SER A 261 4.72 0.92 12.26
C SER A 261 3.20 0.74 12.27
N THR A 262 2.46 1.80 12.55
CA THR A 262 0.99 1.82 12.57
C THR A 262 0.45 2.85 11.58
N TYR A 263 -0.87 2.86 11.34
CA TYR A 263 -1.47 3.87 10.47
C TYR A 263 -1.40 5.29 11.05
N GLN A 264 -1.38 5.41 12.38
CA GLN A 264 -1.26 6.69 13.09
C GLN A 264 0.20 7.13 13.24
N ASN A 265 1.13 6.19 13.23
CA ASN A 265 2.55 6.45 13.40
C ASN A 265 3.37 5.46 12.55
N GLY A 266 3.44 5.76 11.25
CA GLY A 266 4.01 4.89 10.24
C GLY A 266 5.55 4.89 10.19
N ARG A 267 6.20 5.96 10.65
CA ARG A 267 7.67 6.10 10.57
C ARG A 267 8.38 5.50 11.78
N GLN A 268 8.02 4.27 12.10
CA GLN A 268 8.58 3.55 13.25
C GLN A 268 9.46 2.40 12.77
N PHE A 269 10.75 2.49 13.06
CA PHE A 269 11.69 1.41 12.80
C PHE A 269 11.35 0.16 13.60
N PRO A 270 11.46 -1.04 13.00
CA PRO A 270 11.16 -2.29 13.68
C PRO A 270 12.12 -2.59 14.84
N ASP A 271 11.71 -3.53 15.68
CA ASP A 271 12.57 -4.15 16.70
C ASP A 271 13.21 -5.44 16.17
N GLY A 272 14.23 -5.96 16.86
CA GLY A 272 14.82 -7.27 16.59
C GLY A 272 15.79 -7.36 15.41
N ILE A 273 16.09 -6.26 14.69
CA ILE A 273 17.15 -6.20 13.67
C ILE A 273 18.40 -5.55 14.27
N TYR A 274 19.48 -6.32 14.39
CA TYR A 274 20.74 -5.87 14.98
C TYR A 274 21.69 -5.26 13.96
N TYR A 275 21.88 -5.95 12.83
CA TYR A 275 22.79 -5.54 11.77
C TYR A 275 22.13 -5.68 10.40
N VAL A 276 22.35 -4.68 9.57
CA VAL A 276 22.16 -4.77 8.11
C VAL A 276 23.52 -4.52 7.48
N ILE A 277 23.93 -5.43 6.62
CA ILE A 277 25.21 -5.41 5.91
C ILE A 277 24.87 -5.37 4.43
N VAL A 278 25.46 -4.42 3.70
CA VAL A 278 25.27 -4.27 2.26
C VAL A 278 26.63 -4.29 1.59
N ASN A 279 26.83 -5.21 0.65
CA ASN A 279 28.12 -5.39 -0.02
C ASN A 279 29.32 -5.53 0.96
N GLY A 280 29.11 -6.20 2.09
CA GLY A 280 30.15 -6.48 3.10
C GLY A 280 30.33 -5.41 4.18
N GLU A 281 29.53 -4.35 4.15
CA GLU A 281 29.70 -3.20 5.04
C GLU A 281 28.47 -2.97 5.90
N ILE A 282 28.68 -2.75 7.20
CA ILE A 282 27.59 -2.52 8.15
C ILE A 282 26.94 -1.16 7.84
N THR A 283 25.68 -1.17 7.39
CA THR A 283 24.90 0.04 7.09
C THR A 283 23.95 0.41 8.22
N VAL A 284 23.45 -0.59 8.95
CA VAL A 284 22.63 -0.41 10.16
C VAL A 284 23.23 -1.19 11.30
N LYS A 285 23.34 -0.55 12.47
CA LYS A 285 23.74 -1.19 13.74
C LYS A 285 22.80 -0.73 14.85
N ASN A 286 22.23 -1.66 15.60
CA ASN A 286 21.34 -1.39 16.74
C ASN A 286 20.25 -0.35 16.38
N ARG A 287 19.54 -0.59 15.27
CA ARG A 287 18.44 0.25 14.73
C ARG A 287 18.83 1.64 14.23
N LYS A 288 20.13 1.97 14.19
CA LYS A 288 20.62 3.24 13.66
C LYS A 288 21.32 3.01 12.32
N HIS A 289 20.90 3.76 11.31
CA HIS A 289 21.64 3.83 10.05
C HIS A 289 22.94 4.60 10.27
N LEU A 290 24.07 4.04 9.82
CA LEU A 290 25.42 4.58 10.07
C LEU A 290 25.86 5.63 9.04
N GLY A 291 25.02 5.94 8.06
CA GLY A 291 25.35 6.84 6.94
C GLY A 291 26.17 6.19 5.83
N VAL A 292 26.52 4.92 5.99
CA VAL A 292 27.27 4.13 4.99
C VAL A 292 26.39 3.85 3.78
N GLN A 293 26.80 4.33 2.61
CA GLN A 293 26.07 4.18 1.33
C GLN A 293 26.77 3.18 0.41
N LYS A 294 26.77 1.89 0.77
CA LYS A 294 27.44 0.83 -0.01
C LYS A 294 26.52 0.16 -1.02
N GLY A 295 25.40 0.80 -1.37
CA GLY A 295 24.50 0.36 -2.44
C GLY A 295 25.18 0.42 -3.81
N GLN A 296 24.70 -0.40 -4.75
CA GLN A 296 25.18 -0.40 -6.14
C GLN A 296 23.98 -0.44 -7.09
N ILE A 297 24.12 0.22 -8.24
CA ILE A 297 23.15 0.07 -9.33
C ILE A 297 23.26 -1.35 -9.88
N LEU A 298 22.16 -2.11 -9.78
CA LEU A 298 22.08 -3.45 -10.33
C LEU A 298 21.65 -3.35 -11.79
N ARG A 299 22.54 -3.75 -12.69
CA ARG A 299 22.24 -3.83 -14.12
C ARG A 299 21.85 -5.25 -14.46
N ARG A 300 20.76 -5.42 -15.21
CA ARG A 300 20.44 -6.69 -15.84
C ARG A 300 21.57 -6.98 -16.82
N ARG A 301 22.40 -7.98 -16.53
CA ARG A 301 23.38 -8.47 -17.52
C ARG A 301 22.57 -9.13 -18.63
N ASN A 302 22.71 -8.65 -19.86
CA ASN A 302 22.29 -9.45 -21.01
C ASN A 302 23.08 -10.76 -20.92
N ASN A 303 22.37 -11.88 -21.06
CA ASN A 303 23.07 -13.15 -21.19
C ASN A 303 23.79 -13.09 -22.54
N ASP A 304 25.11 -13.07 -22.52
CA ASP A 304 25.88 -13.81 -23.51
C ASP A 304 25.73 -15.31 -23.23
#